data_AF-A0AAD4GKL6-F1
#
_entry.id   AF-A0AAD4GKL6-F1
#
_cell.length_a   1.000
_cell.length_b   1.000
_cell.length_c   1.000
_cell.angle_alpha   90.00
_cell.angle_beta   90.00
_cell.angle_gamma   90.00
#
_symmetry.space_group_name_H-M   'P 1'
#
loop_
_entity.id
_entity.type
_entity.pdbx_description
1 polymer ?
#
loop_
_entity_poly.entity_id
_entity_poly.type
_entity_poly.pdbx_seq_one_letter_code
_entity_poly.pdbx_strand_id
1 'polypeptide(L)'
;HDKRMEALVSLYHQSNTFITPENLSAAIDQAFTQPLDIGEDQKKHSFAELCKMKQTLTESPKFFLGRGNGSLSTQSSESMGPGWTESGSRRADRVYRALMGTQKDGRPSWLALKENSERVKSQLDKD
;
A
#
# COMPACT_ATOMS: atom_id res chain seq x y z
N HIS A 1 -15.84 -23.65 -26.05
CA HIS A 1 -17.24 -23.21 -26.20
C HIS A 1 -17.79 -22.70 -24.87
N ASP A 2 -17.36 -23.30 -23.76
CA ASP A 2 -17.88 -23.06 -22.40
C ASP A 2 -17.69 -21.62 -21.89
N LYS A 3 -16.53 -21.00 -22.15
CA LYS A 3 -16.26 -19.60 -21.75
C LYS A 3 -17.27 -18.59 -22.30
N ARG A 4 -17.83 -18.84 -23.50
CA ARG A 4 -18.85 -17.96 -24.09
C ARG A 4 -20.20 -18.15 -23.40
N MET A 5 -20.52 -19.37 -23.00
CA MET A 5 -21.73 -19.67 -22.26
C MET A 5 -21.67 -19.11 -20.85
N GLU A 6 -20.54 -19.27 -20.16
CA GLU A 6 -20.29 -18.66 -18.85
C GLU A 6 -20.40 -17.13 -18.89
N ALA A 7 -19.83 -16.50 -19.92
CA ALA A 7 -19.95 -15.05 -20.11
C ALA A 7 -21.40 -14.60 -20.38
N LEU A 8 -22.17 -15.34 -21.17
CA LEU A 8 -23.58 -15.04 -21.42
C LEU A 8 -24.44 -15.22 -20.17
N VAL A 9 -24.19 -16.27 -19.39
CA VAL A 9 -24.86 -16.49 -18.11
C VAL A 9 -24.49 -15.37 -17.13
N SER A 10 -23.23 -14.94 -17.08
CA SER A 10 -22.80 -13.80 -16.28
C SER A 10 -23.50 -12.50 -16.69
N LEU A 11 -23.63 -12.24 -18.00
CA LEU A 11 -24.34 -11.07 -18.52
C LEU A 11 -25.82 -11.10 -18.18
N TYR A 12 -26.46 -12.28 -18.22
CA TYR A 12 -27.86 -12.44 -17.84
C TYR A 12 -28.10 -12.11 -16.36
N HIS A 13 -27.20 -12.54 -15.46
CA HIS A 13 -27.31 -12.17 -14.05
C HIS A 13 -27.04 -10.67 -13.79
N GLN A 14 -26.24 -10.03 -14.64
CA GLN A 14 -25.94 -8.60 -14.58
C GLN A 14 -26.97 -7.72 -15.31
N SER A 15 -27.91 -8.30 -16.07
CA SER A 15 -28.84 -7.50 -16.88
C SER A 15 -29.78 -6.64 -16.04
N ASN A 16 -30.04 -7.04 -14.80
CA ASN A 16 -30.85 -6.25 -13.86
C ASN A 16 -30.18 -4.94 -13.46
N THR A 17 -28.85 -4.80 -13.63
CA THR A 17 -28.11 -3.57 -13.34
C THR A 17 -27.87 -2.72 -14.59
N PHE A 18 -28.38 -3.12 -15.76
CA PHE A 18 -28.19 -2.35 -16.99
C PHE A 18 -29.02 -1.07 -16.99
N ILE A 19 -28.41 -0.01 -17.51
CA ILE A 19 -29.07 1.29 -17.62
C ILE A 19 -30.06 1.23 -18.79
N THR A 20 -31.33 1.38 -18.47
CA THR A 20 -32.46 1.52 -19.39
C THR A 20 -32.97 2.96 -19.30
N PRO A 21 -33.66 3.49 -20.33
CA PRO A 21 -34.17 4.86 -20.28
C PRO A 21 -35.11 5.12 -19.09
N GLU A 22 -35.80 4.09 -18.60
CA GLU A 22 -36.71 4.17 -17.45
C GLU A 22 -35.96 4.26 -16.11
N ASN A 23 -34.78 3.63 -15.98
CA ASN A 23 -33.99 3.65 -14.75
C ASN A 23 -32.83 4.65 -14.76
N LEU A 24 -32.59 5.32 -15.89
CA LEU A 24 -31.47 6.24 -16.09
C LEU A 24 -31.47 7.40 -15.09
N SER A 25 -32.62 8.01 -14.83
CA SER A 25 -32.72 9.12 -13.87
C SER A 25 -32.32 8.69 -12.47
N ALA A 26 -32.85 7.55 -12.00
CA ALA A 26 -32.54 6.99 -10.69
C ALA A 26 -31.07 6.55 -10.58
N ALA A 27 -30.47 6.03 -11.67
CA ALA A 27 -29.07 5.65 -11.73
C ALA A 27 -28.13 6.88 -11.64
N ILE A 28 -28.49 8.00 -12.28
CA ILE A 28 -27.75 9.27 -12.14
C ILE A 28 -27.84 9.76 -10.71
N ASP A 29 -29.04 9.84 -10.15
CA ASP A 29 -29.22 10.30 -8.78
C ASP A 29 -28.40 9.44 -7.81
N GLN A 30 -28.45 8.11 -7.94
CA GLN A 30 -27.65 7.22 -7.12
C GLN A 30 -26.13 7.45 -7.27
N ALA A 31 -25.63 7.64 -8.49
CA ALA A 31 -24.19 7.82 -8.72
C ALA A 31 -23.65 9.14 -8.17
N PHE A 32 -24.47 10.20 -8.14
CA PHE A 32 -24.02 11.55 -7.75
C PHE A 32 -24.49 12.00 -6.36
N THR A 33 -25.52 11.37 -5.79
CA THR A 33 -26.04 11.70 -4.45
C THR A 33 -25.60 10.73 -3.37
N GLN A 34 -25.08 9.54 -3.72
CA GLN A 34 -24.48 8.68 -2.72
C GLN A 34 -23.32 9.43 -2.07
N PRO A 35 -23.33 9.60 -0.73
CA PRO A 35 -22.17 10.12 -0.03
C PRO A 35 -21.04 9.15 -0.34
N LEU A 36 -20.05 9.64 -1.08
CA LEU A 36 -18.81 8.93 -1.27
C LEU A 36 -18.26 8.77 0.16
N ASP A 37 -18.27 7.55 0.70
CA ASP A 37 -17.52 7.18 1.89
C ASP A 37 -16.03 7.29 1.53
N ILE A 38 -15.55 8.52 1.34
CA ILE A 38 -14.14 8.87 1.25
C ILE A 38 -13.61 8.67 2.66
N GLY A 39 -13.30 7.41 2.95
CA GLY A 39 -12.63 6.98 4.15
C GLY A 39 -13.44 7.18 5.42
N GLU A 40 -14.25 6.17 5.77
CA GLU A 40 -14.29 5.70 7.15
C GLU A 40 -12.92 5.12 7.55
N ASP A 41 -11.84 5.90 7.40
CA ASP A 41 -10.57 5.67 8.09
C ASP A 41 -10.50 6.54 9.35
N GLN A 42 -11.67 7.00 9.82
CA GLN A 42 -11.85 7.66 11.11
C GLN A 42 -11.90 6.59 12.21
N LYS A 43 -10.86 5.75 12.32
CA LYS A 43 -10.55 5.18 13.63
C LYS A 43 -10.16 6.36 14.51
N LYS A 44 -11.15 6.96 15.17
CA LYS A 44 -10.98 8.04 16.13
C LYS A 44 -10.16 7.47 17.29
N HIS A 45 -8.85 7.63 17.23
CA HIS A 45 -7.97 7.19 18.29
C HIS A 45 -8.25 7.99 19.55
N SER A 46 -8.38 7.29 20.68
CA SER A 46 -8.44 7.96 21.98
C SER A 46 -7.11 8.66 22.26
N PHE A 47 -7.13 9.77 23.00
CA PHE A 47 -5.90 10.50 23.35
C PHE A 47 -4.86 9.59 24.02
N ALA A 48 -5.30 8.67 24.87
CA ALA A 48 -4.42 7.69 25.51
C ALA A 48 -3.76 6.73 24.50
N GLU A 49 -4.44 6.38 23.41
CA GLU A 49 -3.88 5.56 22.34
C GLU A 49 -2.82 6.32 21.55
N LEU A 50 -3.07 7.59 21.24
CA LEU A 50 -2.10 8.45 20.56
C LEU A 50 -0.82 8.63 21.37
N CYS A 51 -0.94 8.80 22.70
CA CYS A 51 0.22 8.84 23.58
C CYS A 51 1.05 7.55 23.52
N LYS A 52 0.38 6.38 23.55
CA LYS A 52 1.06 5.08 23.41
C LYS A 52 1.72 4.94 22.04
N MET A 53 1.06 5.32 20.96
CA MET A 53 1.64 5.31 19.61
C MET A 53 2.89 6.20 19.53
N LYS A 54 2.81 7.43 20.06
CA LYS A 54 3.96 8.34 20.10
C LYS A 54 5.12 7.75 20.89
N GLN A 55 4.85 7.15 22.04
CA GLN A 55 5.87 6.48 22.85
C GLN A 55 6.55 5.34 22.08
N THR A 56 5.78 4.49 21.43
CA THR A 56 6.34 3.41 20.59
C THR A 56 7.20 3.94 19.45
N LEU A 57 6.83 5.06 18.83
CA LEU A 57 7.63 5.69 17.79
C LEU A 57 8.95 6.24 18.33
N THR A 58 8.93 6.88 19.50
CA THR A 58 10.14 7.43 20.12
C THR A 58 11.11 6.37 20.62
N GLU A 59 10.59 5.23 21.08
CA GLU A 59 11.39 4.09 21.54
C GLU A 59 11.87 3.22 20.39
N SER A 60 11.18 3.28 19.24
CA SER A 60 11.56 2.52 18.07
C SER A 60 12.84 3.07 17.44
N PRO A 61 13.76 2.20 16.97
CA PRO A 61 14.94 2.65 16.25
C PRO A 61 14.52 3.45 15.02
N LYS A 62 15.31 4.45 14.58
CA LYS A 62 14.98 5.35 13.46
C LYS A 62 14.61 4.64 12.14
N PHE A 63 14.96 3.36 12.03
CA PHE A 63 14.64 2.51 10.88
C PHE A 63 13.24 1.88 10.96
N PHE A 64 12.58 1.91 12.12
CA PHE A 64 11.28 1.28 12.35
C PHE A 64 10.13 2.14 11.77
N LEU A 65 9.78 1.93 10.51
CA LEU A 65 8.69 2.63 9.82
C LEU A 65 7.29 2.08 10.16
N GLY A 66 7.06 1.61 11.39
CA GLY A 66 5.72 1.22 11.84
C GLY A 66 5.08 0.05 11.08
N ARG A 67 5.88 -0.77 10.38
CA ARG A 67 5.41 -1.86 9.51
C ARG A 67 4.70 -3.02 10.24
N GLY A 68 4.58 -2.94 11.57
CA GLY A 68 3.95 -3.96 12.40
C GLY A 68 2.43 -3.85 12.56
N ASN A 69 1.83 -2.65 12.48
CA ASN A 69 0.47 -2.45 13.02
C ASN A 69 -0.49 -1.56 12.23
N GLY A 70 -0.10 -1.05 11.07
CA GLY A 70 -0.98 -0.21 10.26
C GLY A 70 -0.85 -0.59 8.81
N SER A 71 -1.99 -0.79 8.15
CA SER A 71 -2.11 -0.79 6.70
C SER A 71 -1.40 0.46 6.16
N LEU A 72 -0.13 0.32 5.75
CA LEU A 72 0.50 1.31 4.88
C LEU A 72 -0.45 1.40 3.70
N SER A 73 -1.07 2.57 3.52
CA SER A 73 -2.21 2.74 2.62
C SER A 73 -1.96 1.95 1.33
N THR A 74 -2.68 0.83 1.22
CA THR A 74 -2.60 -0.03 0.04
C THR A 74 -3.44 0.67 -1.01
N GLN A 75 -2.96 1.82 -1.50
CA GLN A 75 -3.44 2.30 -2.78
C GLN A 75 -3.19 1.16 -3.76
N SER A 76 -4.30 0.59 -4.26
CA SER A 76 -4.27 -0.55 -5.16
C SER A 76 -3.37 -0.18 -6.33
N SER A 77 -2.45 -1.08 -6.69
CA SER A 77 -1.59 -0.89 -7.87
C SER A 77 -2.40 -0.68 -9.14
N GLU A 78 -3.67 -1.09 -9.14
CA GLU A 78 -4.64 -0.91 -10.23
C GLU A 78 -4.94 0.56 -10.53
N SER A 79 -4.86 1.46 -9.53
CA SER A 79 -5.14 2.89 -9.74
C SER A 79 -3.97 3.69 -10.30
N MET A 80 -2.78 3.10 -10.39
CA MET A 80 -1.54 3.81 -10.73
C MET A 80 -1.18 3.72 -12.22
N GLY A 81 -1.91 2.94 -13.02
CA GLY A 81 -1.73 2.80 -14.46
C GLY A 81 -1.01 1.51 -14.90
N PRO A 82 -1.00 1.21 -16.21
CA PRO A 82 -0.64 -0.12 -16.76
C PRO A 82 0.84 -0.52 -16.58
N GLY A 83 1.72 0.39 -16.17
CA GLY A 83 3.12 0.10 -15.84
C GLY A 83 3.35 -0.41 -14.41
N TRP A 84 2.33 -0.38 -13.55
CA TRP A 84 2.47 -0.71 -12.13
C TRP A 84 1.98 -2.13 -11.84
N THR A 85 2.64 -3.12 -12.45
CA THR A 85 2.31 -4.55 -12.28
C THR A 85 2.79 -5.14 -10.95
N GLU A 86 3.61 -4.40 -10.20
CA GLU A 86 4.18 -4.89 -8.95
C GLU A 86 3.33 -4.58 -7.73
N SER A 87 3.02 -5.64 -6.97
CA SER A 87 2.30 -5.57 -5.69
C SER A 87 2.87 -4.48 -4.79
N GLY A 88 2.01 -3.66 -4.17
CA GLY A 88 2.41 -2.55 -3.30
C GLY A 88 3.40 -2.96 -2.21
N SER A 89 3.29 -4.19 -1.69
CA SER A 89 4.18 -4.76 -0.68
C SER A 89 5.65 -4.86 -1.13
N ARG A 90 5.92 -5.37 -2.35
CA ARG A 90 7.29 -5.50 -2.89
C ARG A 90 7.92 -4.15 -3.18
N ARG A 91 7.11 -3.20 -3.65
CA ARG A 91 7.54 -1.83 -3.92
C ARG A 91 7.95 -1.13 -2.63
N ALA A 92 7.12 -1.21 -1.59
CA ALA A 92 7.42 -0.68 -0.28
C ALA A 92 8.73 -1.26 0.27
N ASP A 93 8.97 -2.56 0.09
CA ASP A 93 10.22 -3.20 0.48
C ASP A 93 11.46 -2.65 -0.25
N ARG A 94 11.36 -2.37 -1.55
CA ARG A 94 12.49 -1.76 -2.30
C ARG A 94 12.75 -0.32 -1.90
N VAL A 95 11.69 0.48 -1.77
CA VAL A 95 11.81 1.88 -1.32
C VAL A 95 12.42 1.94 0.07
N TYR A 96 11.95 1.09 0.98
CA TYR A 96 12.51 0.96 2.31
C TYR A 96 14.00 0.60 2.28
N ARG A 97 14.40 -0.42 1.49
CA ARG A 97 15.80 -0.83 1.35
C ARG A 97 16.69 0.29 0.79
N ALA A 98 16.21 1.04 -0.19
CA ALA A 98 16.95 2.14 -0.79
C ALA A 98 17.12 3.32 0.19
N LEU A 99 16.04 3.67 0.90
CA LEU A 99 16.05 4.80 1.83
C LEU A 99 16.84 4.49 3.11
N MET A 100 16.66 3.30 3.67
CA MET A 100 17.22 2.92 4.98
C MET A 100 18.52 2.12 4.89
N GLY A 101 18.92 1.69 3.68
CA GLY A 101 20.08 0.82 3.50
C GLY A 101 19.98 -0.53 4.21
N THR A 102 18.80 -0.91 4.70
CA THR A 102 18.54 -2.12 5.50
C THR A 102 17.43 -2.98 4.89
N GLN A 103 17.51 -4.28 5.11
CA GLN A 103 16.46 -5.23 4.76
C GLN A 103 15.29 -5.13 5.76
N LYS A 104 14.16 -5.78 5.42
CA LYS A 104 12.97 -5.87 6.28
C LYS A 104 13.30 -6.34 7.69
N ASP A 105 14.30 -7.21 7.82
CA ASP A 105 14.68 -7.83 9.08
C ASP A 105 15.62 -6.94 9.94
N GLY A 106 15.78 -5.66 9.57
CA GLY A 106 16.68 -4.71 10.23
C GLY A 106 18.17 -4.96 9.94
N ARG A 107 18.49 -5.98 9.13
CA ARG A 107 19.86 -6.28 8.74
C ARG A 107 20.35 -5.28 7.69
N PRO A 108 21.60 -4.79 7.77
CA PRO A 108 22.16 -3.92 6.75
C PRO A 108 22.16 -4.62 5.38
N SER A 109 21.90 -3.85 4.33
CA SER A 109 21.98 -4.32 2.96
C SER A 109 23.43 -4.68 2.61
N TRP A 110 23.60 -5.61 1.67
CA TRP A 110 24.91 -6.00 1.18
C TRP A 110 25.72 -4.81 0.65
N LEU A 111 25.07 -3.85 -0.02
CA LEU A 111 25.71 -2.63 -0.52
C LEU A 111 26.29 -1.78 0.63
N ALA A 112 25.50 -1.55 1.68
CA ALA A 112 25.95 -0.81 2.85
C ALA A 112 27.14 -1.51 3.56
N LEU A 113 27.12 -2.84 3.63
CA LEU A 113 28.23 -3.65 4.15
C LEU A 113 29.49 -3.52 3.28
N LYS A 114 29.34 -3.59 1.97
CA LYS A 114 30.45 -3.49 1.01
C LYS A 114 31.12 -2.11 1.09
N GLU A 115 30.34 -1.04 1.02
CA GLU A 115 30.85 0.34 1.13
C GLU A 115 31.61 0.56 2.45
N ASN A 116 31.05 0.10 3.56
CA ASN A 116 31.69 0.26 4.86
C ASN A 116 32.99 -0.58 4.95
N SER A 117 33.04 -1.75 4.30
CA SER A 117 34.27 -2.55 4.22
C SER A 117 35.39 -1.86 3.44
N GLU A 118 35.05 -1.15 2.35
CA GLU A 118 36.01 -0.35 1.57
C GLU A 118 36.51 0.85 2.38
N ARG A 119 35.62 1.49 3.15
CA ARG A 119 35.97 2.57 4.07
C ARG A 119 36.94 2.12 5.15
N VAL A 120 36.68 0.98 5.79
CA VAL A 120 37.54 0.42 6.84
C VAL A 120 38.91 0.04 6.28
N LYS A 121 38.98 -0.58 5.09
CA LYS A 121 40.26 -0.86 4.42
C LYS A 121 41.05 0.43 4.16
N SER A 122 40.39 1.47 3.66
CA SER A 122 41.02 2.76 3.41
C SER A 122 41.51 3.47 4.68
N GLN A 123 40.93 3.16 5.85
CA GLN A 123 41.43 3.65 7.13
C GLN A 123 42.66 2.86 7.58
N LEU A 124 42.63 1.53 7.48
CA LEU A 124 43.77 0.67 7.77
C LEU A 124 44.99 0.95 6.89
N ASP A 125 44.79 1.33 5.62
CA ASP A 125 45.88 1.66 4.70
C ASP A 125 46.49 3.05 4.97
N LYS A 126 45.81 3.89 5.77
CA LYS A 126 46.27 5.25 6.14
C LYS A 126 46.89 5.33 7.52
N ASP A 127 46.63 4.33 8.37
CA ASP A 127 47.25 4.14 9.69
C ASP A 127 48.58 3.37 9.55
#